data_AF-A0A2H9LS43-F1
#
_entry.id   AF-A0A2H9LS43-F1
#
_cell.length_a   1.000
_cell.length_b   1.000
_cell.length_c   1.000
_cell.angle_alpha   90.00
_cell.angle_beta   90.00
_cell.angle_gamma   90.00
#
_symmetry.space_group_name_H-M   'P 1'
#
loop_
_entity.id
_entity.type
_entity.pdbx_description
1 polymer ?
#
loop_
_entity_poly.entity_id
_entity_poly.type
_entity_poly.pdbx_seq_one_letter_code
_entity_poly.pdbx_strand_id
1 'polypeptide(L)' 'MLGSCAIIAVDEKHNIVDVATNIAKFFEYESCGKCTPCREGT' A
#
# COMPACT_ATOMS: atom_id res chain seq x y z
N MET A 1 -7.59 9.89 8.43
CA MET A 1 -8.01 10.83 7.36
C MET A 1 -8.99 10.08 6.47
N LEU A 2 -10.14 10.66 6.09
CA LEU A 2 -11.19 9.98 5.31
C LEU A 2 -10.87 9.84 3.81
N GLY A 3 -9.82 10.54 3.32
CA GLY A 3 -9.27 10.33 1.98
C GLY A 3 -10.34 10.36 0.88
N SER A 4 -10.25 9.45 -0.08
CA SER A 4 -11.21 9.26 -1.17
C SER A 4 -12.55 8.62 -0.75
N CYS A 5 -12.79 8.43 0.55
CA CYS A 5 -13.90 7.62 1.07
C CYS A 5 -13.97 6.19 0.50
N ALA A 6 -12.83 5.64 0.04
CA ALA A 6 -12.75 4.27 -0.45
C ALA A 6 -12.72 3.28 0.71
N ILE A 7 -13.48 2.19 0.59
CA ILE A 7 -13.52 1.09 1.56
C ILE A 7 -13.03 -0.17 0.85
N ILE A 8 -12.01 -0.82 1.42
CA ILE A 8 -11.52 -2.13 0.96
C ILE A 8 -11.97 -3.18 1.99
N ALA A 9 -12.89 -4.05 1.60
CA ALA A 9 -13.32 -5.18 2.41
C ALA A 9 -12.45 -6.41 2.10
N VAL A 10 -11.94 -7.06 3.14
CA VAL A 10 -11.07 -8.25 3.02
C VAL A 10 -11.71 -9.38 3.84
N ASP A 11 -11.95 -10.51 3.17
CA ASP A 11 -12.51 -11.73 3.78
C ASP A 11 -11.39 -12.62 4.35
N GLU A 12 -11.75 -13.54 5.26
CA GLU A 12 -10.85 -14.44 5.99
C GLU A 12 -10.03 -15.40 5.09
N LYS A 13 -10.44 -15.55 3.83
CA LYS A 13 -9.71 -16.31 2.82
C LYS A 13 -8.42 -15.62 2.33
N HIS A 14 -8.24 -14.34 2.63
CA HIS A 14 -7.06 -13.58 2.22
C HIS A 14 -6.14 -13.32 3.40
N ASN A 15 -4.84 -13.56 3.19
CA ASN A 15 -3.83 -13.20 4.16
C ASN A 15 -3.61 -11.68 4.15
N ILE A 16 -3.80 -11.05 5.32
CA ILE A 16 -3.66 -9.60 5.47
C ILE A 16 -2.24 -9.10 5.21
N VAL A 17 -1.22 -9.93 5.42
CA VAL A 17 0.18 -9.59 5.12
C VAL A 17 0.40 -9.45 3.62
N ASP A 18 -0.21 -10.33 2.82
CA ASP A 18 -0.10 -10.29 1.36
C ASP A 18 -0.81 -9.04 0.81
N VAL A 19 -1.97 -8.69 1.37
CA VAL A 19 -2.70 -7.46 1.02
C VAL A 19 -1.86 -6.21 1.33
N ALA A 20 -1.28 -6.13 2.52
CA ALA A 20 -0.43 -5.00 2.90
C ALA A 20 0.82 -4.90 2.02
N THR A 21 1.46 -6.04 1.72
CA THR A 21 2.63 -6.10 0.83
C THR A 21 2.28 -5.66 -0.59
N ASN A 22 1.10 -6.03 -1.10
CA ASN A 22 0.65 -5.59 -2.42
C ASN A 22 0.41 -4.07 -2.48
N ILE A 23 -0.16 -3.49 -1.42
CA ILE A 23 -0.36 -2.04 -1.32
C ILE A 23 0.99 -1.31 -1.24
N ALA A 24 1.95 -1.85 -0.48
CA ALA A 24 3.30 -1.31 -0.40
C ALA A 24 3.96 -1.28 -1.80
N LYS A 25 3.95 -2.39 -2.54
CA LYS A 25 4.47 -2.45 -3.91
C LYS A 25 3.81 -1.45 -4.87
N PHE A 26 2.52 -1.20 -4.72
CA PHE A 26 1.84 -0.16 -5.50
C PHE A 26 2.45 1.23 -5.23
N PHE A 27 2.68 1.56 -3.96
CA PHE A 27 3.30 2.84 -3.58
C PHE A 27 4.78 2.92 -3.96
N GLU A 28 5.49 1.80 -4.01
CA GLU A 28 6.86 1.74 -4.57
C GLU A 28 6.86 2.13 -6.05
N TYR A 29 5.98 1.51 -6.83
CA TYR A 29 5.86 1.76 -8.28
C TYR A 29 5.43 3.19 -8.60
N GLU A 30 4.48 3.73 -7.82
CA GLU A 30 3.96 5.09 -7.99
C GLU A 30 4.79 6.17 -7.25
N SER A 31 5.88 5.77 -6.59
CA SER A 31 6.73 6.71 -5.84
C SER A 31 7.36 7.72 -6.79
N CYS A 32 7.31 9.00 -6.45
CA CYS A 32 8.03 10.04 -7.18
C CYS A 32 9.56 10.02 -6.95
N GLY A 33 10.04 9.15 -6.05
CA GLY A 33 11.46 8.90 -5.81
C GLY A 33 12.23 10.01 -5.06
N LYS A 34 11.54 11.04 -4.53
CA LYS A 34 12.20 12.24 -3.97
C LYS A 34 12.90 12.03 -2.64
N CYS A 35 12.33 11.25 -1.73
CA CYS A 35 12.90 11.00 -0.39
C CYS A 35 13.23 9.52 -0.19
N THR A 36 14.38 9.24 0.42
CA THR A 36 14.88 7.88 0.70
C THR A 36 13.85 6.96 1.37
N PRO A 37 13.10 7.37 2.42
CA PRO A 37 12.12 6.46 3.03
C PRO A 37 11.00 6.04 2.08
N CYS A 38 10.63 6.87 1.10
CA CYS A 38 9.55 6.56 0.15
C CYS A 38 10.08 5.86 -1.13
N ARG A 39 11.38 5.93 -1.41
CA ARG A 39 11.99 5.28 -2.57
C ARG A 39 12.56 3.90 -2.24
N GLU A 40 13.16 3.74 -1.07
CA GLU A 40 13.89 2.53 -0.66
C GLU A 40 13.21 1.77 0.49
N GLY A 41 12.19 2.36 1.12
CA GLY A 41 11.56 1.83 2.34
C GLY A 41 10.24 1.10 2.15
N THR A 42 9.86 0.85 0.89
CA THR A 42 8.61 0.19 0.48
C THR A 42 8.93 -1.16 -0.12
#